data_AF-G9HRC6-F1
#
_entry.id   AF-G9HRC6-F1
#
_cell.length_a   1.000
_cell.length_b   1.000
_cell.length_c   1.000
_cell.angle_alpha   90.00
_cell.angle_beta   90.00
_cell.angle_gamma   90.00
#
_symmetry.space_group_name_H-M   'P 1'
#
loop_
_entity.id
_entity.type
_entity.pdbx_description
1 polymer ?
#
loop_
_entity_poly.entity_id
_entity_poly.type
_entity_poly.pdbx_seq_one_letter_code
_entity_poly.pdbx_strand_id
1 'polypeptide(L)'
;MNFSLSSFNFFFFFKLKLFFKKNKLLCYLINKTTKNFFIEDNLLIEPLDIHSFEIADQFSLNKTFYFDQKTKTSCFEFTKNNAFDFNKKFYYKLLNFFFLNTFLPNNSFFPRSGFFNMFFFKGSKGSAYIINLNKVLLRWKDFFNLILNLYLFNLNPLVYSSPFFKNETLALNWNLTVWELRSWKYCYPFFVFKTNNFSIKTKFFYDRLASLGYSLFIVSDCLYHFKNLYFFKKFFFYTIGLVSLNINPWLVSYPILASSNSFLNQIFFLQALSYAQKKSFFLQFHYFKKIWNYVSLNKLLN
;
A
#
# COMPACT_ATOMS: atom_id res chain seq x y z
N MET A 1 -19.09 -6.76 -29.87
CA MET A 1 -17.84 -7.56 -29.99
C MET A 1 -17.21 -7.69 -28.61
N ASN A 2 -17.44 -8.82 -27.93
CA ASN A 2 -16.86 -9.11 -26.63
C ASN A 2 -15.46 -9.73 -26.81
N PHE A 3 -14.43 -8.89 -26.89
CA PHE A 3 -13.06 -9.38 -26.73
C PHE A 3 -12.86 -9.77 -25.25
N SER A 4 -12.77 -11.06 -24.97
CA SER A 4 -12.50 -11.57 -23.63
C SER A 4 -11.06 -11.21 -23.25
N LEU A 5 -10.90 -10.23 -22.34
CA LEU A 5 -9.63 -9.83 -21.73
C LEU A 5 -8.84 -11.03 -21.13
N SER A 6 -9.52 -12.15 -20.85
CA SER A 6 -8.90 -13.38 -20.35
C SER A 6 -7.93 -14.02 -21.34
N SER A 7 -8.20 -13.95 -22.64
CA SER A 7 -7.37 -14.57 -23.68
C SER A 7 -6.06 -13.81 -23.90
N PHE A 8 -6.11 -12.46 -23.83
CA PHE A 8 -4.93 -11.61 -24.01
C PHE A 8 -3.96 -11.72 -22.83
N ASN A 9 -4.48 -11.79 -21.60
CA ASN A 9 -3.67 -11.99 -20.40
C ASN A 9 -2.98 -13.35 -20.40
N PHE A 10 -3.66 -14.42 -20.82
CA PHE A 10 -3.06 -15.76 -20.84
C PHE A 10 -1.88 -15.86 -21.82
N PHE A 11 -2.05 -15.35 -23.05
CA PHE A 11 -1.00 -15.37 -24.07
C PHE A 11 0.21 -14.51 -23.67
N PHE A 12 -0.04 -13.39 -23.00
CA PHE A 12 1.01 -12.51 -22.49
C PHE A 12 1.80 -13.16 -21.35
N PHE A 13 1.12 -13.75 -20.35
CA PHE A 13 1.78 -14.49 -19.26
C PHE A 13 2.58 -15.71 -19.78
N PHE A 14 2.10 -16.40 -20.80
CA PHE A 14 2.81 -17.54 -21.40
C PHE A 14 4.10 -17.09 -22.11
N LYS A 15 4.04 -15.99 -22.89
CA LYS A 15 5.22 -15.39 -23.54
C LYS A 15 6.25 -14.88 -22.51
N LEU A 16 5.80 -14.31 -21.40
CA LEU A 16 6.69 -13.89 -20.31
C LEU A 16 7.37 -15.05 -19.61
N LYS A 17 6.64 -16.13 -19.32
CA LYS A 17 7.22 -17.35 -18.76
C LYS A 17 8.30 -17.93 -19.68
N LEU A 18 8.07 -17.91 -21.00
CA LEU A 18 9.07 -18.31 -22.00
C LEU A 18 10.25 -17.34 -22.08
N PHE A 19 10.00 -16.03 -21.97
CA PHE A 19 11.04 -14.99 -21.98
C PHE A 19 11.98 -15.10 -20.78
N PHE A 20 11.45 -15.27 -19.56
CA PHE A 20 12.26 -15.50 -18.35
C PHE A 20 13.02 -16.83 -18.39
N LYS A 21 12.43 -17.87 -19.00
CA LYS A 21 13.11 -19.18 -19.16
C LYS A 21 14.28 -19.12 -20.16
N LYS A 22 14.21 -18.24 -21.17
CA LYS A 22 15.28 -18.04 -22.15
C LYS A 22 16.38 -17.08 -21.67
N ASN A 23 16.05 -16.05 -20.90
CA ASN A 23 17.02 -15.06 -20.45
C ASN A 23 17.71 -15.46 -19.13
N LYS A 24 18.64 -16.44 -19.22
CA LYS A 24 19.51 -16.86 -18.11
C LYS A 24 20.24 -15.69 -17.43
N LEU A 25 20.60 -14.66 -18.20
CA LEU A 25 21.33 -13.48 -17.70
C LEU A 25 20.45 -12.57 -16.83
N LEU A 26 19.15 -12.46 -17.14
CA LEU A 26 18.20 -11.70 -16.34
C LEU A 26 17.88 -12.44 -15.03
N CYS A 27 17.68 -13.76 -15.09
CA CYS A 27 17.56 -14.61 -13.90
C CYS A 27 18.83 -14.56 -13.04
N TYR A 28 20.01 -14.52 -13.65
CA TYR A 28 21.28 -14.35 -12.93
C TYR A 28 21.40 -12.97 -12.27
N LEU A 29 21.02 -11.88 -12.95
CA LEU A 29 21.03 -10.53 -12.38
C LEU A 29 20.03 -10.41 -11.22
N ILE A 30 18.82 -10.96 -11.36
CA ILE A 30 17.83 -11.04 -10.28
C ILE A 30 18.42 -11.84 -9.11
N ASN A 31 18.97 -13.03 -9.37
CA ASN A 31 19.60 -13.87 -8.34
C ASN A 31 20.82 -13.24 -7.68
N LYS A 32 21.59 -12.40 -8.39
CA LYS A 32 22.76 -11.69 -7.85
C LYS A 32 22.34 -10.49 -7.00
N THR A 33 21.30 -9.77 -7.41
CA THR A 33 20.70 -8.69 -6.60
C THR A 33 20.01 -9.22 -5.35
N THR A 34 19.43 -10.43 -5.40
CA THR A 34 18.82 -11.07 -4.23
C THR A 34 19.86 -11.75 -3.32
N LYS A 35 20.94 -12.33 -3.86
CA LYS A 35 22.04 -12.91 -3.06
C LYS A 35 22.81 -11.88 -2.24
N ASN A 36 22.96 -10.64 -2.72
CA ASN A 36 23.56 -9.57 -1.93
C ASN A 36 22.67 -9.08 -0.77
N PHE A 37 21.42 -9.54 -0.68
CA PHE A 37 20.49 -9.21 0.41
C PHE A 37 20.15 -10.39 1.31
N PHE A 38 20.58 -11.62 0.98
CA PHE A 38 20.27 -12.82 1.74
C PHE A 38 21.46 -13.79 1.73
N ILE A 39 22.14 -13.86 2.88
CA ILE A 39 22.88 -15.04 3.32
C ILE A 39 21.97 -15.72 4.35
N GLU A 40 21.44 -16.87 3.97
CA GLU A 40 21.13 -18.06 4.78
C GLU A 40 20.07 -18.87 4.01
N ASP A 41 20.58 -19.75 3.17
CA ASP A 41 19.84 -20.87 2.61
C ASP A 41 19.76 -21.96 3.69
N ASN A 42 18.57 -22.21 4.21
CA ASN A 42 17.99 -23.54 4.45
C ASN A 42 16.67 -23.39 5.20
N LEU A 43 15.59 -23.91 4.61
CA LEU A 43 14.59 -24.78 5.27
C LEU A 43 13.37 -24.93 4.35
N LEU A 44 13.32 -26.11 3.74
CA LEU A 44 12.09 -26.76 3.33
C LEU A 44 11.21 -26.96 4.58
N ILE A 45 9.92 -26.65 4.42
CA ILE A 45 8.78 -27.20 5.17
C ILE A 45 9.13 -27.72 6.58
N GLU A 46 9.02 -26.84 7.57
CA GLU A 46 8.65 -27.27 8.92
C GLU A 46 7.36 -26.53 9.31
N PRO A 47 6.35 -27.24 9.88
CA PRO A 47 5.31 -26.55 10.63
C PRO A 47 5.99 -25.79 11.76
N LEU A 48 5.55 -24.56 12.05
CA LEU A 48 6.04 -23.83 13.22
C LEU A 48 5.83 -24.70 14.46
N ASP A 49 6.92 -25.26 14.96
CA ASP A 49 6.97 -26.07 16.16
C ASP A 49 6.76 -25.15 17.35
N ILE A 50 5.70 -25.42 18.12
CA ILE A 50 5.26 -24.61 19.26
C ILE A 50 6.18 -24.81 20.49
N HIS A 51 7.18 -25.68 20.40
CA HIS A 51 8.07 -26.05 21.51
C HIS A 51 9.36 -25.22 21.66
N SER A 52 9.65 -24.23 20.82
CA SER A 52 10.88 -23.42 20.97
C SER A 52 10.75 -22.19 21.89
N PHE A 53 9.68 -22.10 22.69
CA PHE A 53 9.57 -21.17 23.81
C PHE A 53 9.53 -21.93 25.16
N GLU A 54 10.38 -22.94 25.32
CA GLU A 54 10.81 -23.35 26.66
C GLU A 54 11.83 -22.33 27.15
N ILE A 55 11.34 -21.36 27.92
CA ILE A 55 12.17 -20.62 28.87
C ILE A 55 12.74 -21.68 29.80
N ALA A 56 14.07 -21.79 29.83
CA ALA A 56 14.76 -22.59 30.81
C ALA A 56 14.27 -22.21 32.22
N ASP A 57 13.58 -23.15 32.85
CA ASP A 57 13.30 -23.15 34.27
C ASP A 57 14.64 -23.16 35.04
N GLN A 58 15.02 -21.99 35.55
CA GLN A 58 15.85 -21.89 36.75
C GLN A 58 15.25 -20.85 37.68
N PHE A 59 14.07 -21.17 38.22
CA PHE A 59 13.65 -20.65 39.51
C PHE A 59 14.45 -21.37 40.60
N SER A 60 15.60 -20.81 40.97
CA SER A 60 16.04 -20.91 42.36
C SER A 60 15.24 -19.86 43.15
N LEU A 61 14.27 -20.35 43.91
CA LEU A 61 13.61 -19.62 44.98
C LEU A 61 14.66 -18.91 45.84
N ASN A 62 14.64 -17.58 45.87
CA ASN A 62 14.81 -16.85 47.11
C ASN A 62 14.15 -15.47 47.06
N LYS A 63 13.19 -15.34 47.99
CA LYS A 63 12.58 -14.14 48.56
C LYS A 63 13.41 -12.86 48.37
N THR A 64 12.75 -11.79 47.92
CA THR A 64 12.33 -10.71 48.84
C THR A 64 11.49 -9.68 48.08
N PHE A 65 10.36 -9.32 48.69
CA PHE A 65 9.56 -8.17 48.34
C PHE A 65 10.39 -6.90 48.49
N TYR A 66 10.48 -6.10 47.42
CA TYR A 66 10.50 -4.65 47.54
C TYR A 66 9.62 -4.06 46.45
N PHE A 67 8.49 -3.52 46.90
CA PHE A 67 7.76 -2.48 46.21
C PHE A 67 8.72 -1.32 46.02
N ASP A 68 9.08 -1.00 44.77
CA ASP A 68 9.69 0.29 44.49
C ASP A 68 9.02 0.91 43.26
N GLN A 69 8.28 1.97 43.57
CA GLN A 69 7.61 2.84 42.62
C GLN A 69 8.66 3.66 41.86
N LYS A 70 9.09 3.17 40.70
CA LYS A 70 9.58 4.04 39.63
C LYS A 70 8.88 3.67 38.33
N THR A 71 7.98 4.56 37.94
CA THR A 71 7.30 4.62 36.65
C THR A 71 8.30 4.56 35.50
N LYS A 72 8.68 3.35 35.09
CA LYS A 72 9.02 3.09 33.69
C LYS A 72 7.68 2.86 33.01
N THR A 73 7.21 3.88 32.30
CA THR A 73 6.26 3.67 31.21
C THR A 73 6.79 2.50 30.40
N SER A 74 6.12 1.36 30.48
CA SER A 74 6.30 0.24 29.57
C SER A 74 5.81 0.69 28.20
N CYS A 75 6.56 1.60 27.57
CA CYS A 75 6.62 1.64 26.12
C CYS A 75 7.06 0.24 25.75
N PHE A 76 6.12 -0.56 25.25
CA PHE A 76 6.42 -1.80 24.56
C PHE A 76 7.57 -1.50 23.61
N GLU A 77 8.77 -1.97 23.96
CA GLU A 77 9.87 -2.07 23.02
C GLU A 77 9.34 -2.99 21.92
N PHE A 78 8.84 -2.39 20.84
CA PHE A 78 8.79 -3.06 19.55
C PHE A 78 10.22 -3.50 19.32
N THR A 79 10.50 -4.77 19.59
CA THR A 79 11.79 -5.37 19.35
C THR A 79 12.18 -4.99 17.93
N LYS A 80 13.41 -4.49 17.78
CA LYS A 80 14.05 -4.08 16.51
C LYS A 80 14.10 -5.20 15.45
N ASN A 81 13.45 -6.33 15.70
CA ASN A 81 13.37 -7.47 14.82
C ASN A 81 12.32 -7.19 13.75
N ASN A 82 12.80 -6.58 12.68
CA ASN A 82 12.23 -6.55 11.33
C ASN A 82 10.79 -6.02 11.25
N ALA A 83 10.71 -4.71 11.01
CA ALA A 83 9.56 -4.05 10.41
C ALA A 83 9.03 -4.86 9.22
N PHE A 84 7.96 -5.62 9.48
CA PHE A 84 7.18 -6.43 8.55
C PHE A 84 8.00 -7.23 7.53
N ASP A 85 8.12 -8.54 7.78
CA ASP A 85 8.43 -9.50 6.72
C ASP A 85 7.27 -9.49 5.72
N PHE A 86 7.43 -8.68 4.66
CA PHE A 86 6.57 -8.76 3.50
C PHE A 86 6.58 -10.21 3.04
N ASN A 87 5.39 -10.82 2.99
CA ASN A 87 5.25 -12.16 2.46
C ASN A 87 5.97 -12.22 1.11
N LYS A 88 7.02 -13.05 1.00
CA LYS A 88 7.86 -13.18 -0.21
C LYS A 88 6.98 -13.26 -1.47
N LYS A 89 5.81 -13.92 -1.38
CA LYS A 89 4.81 -14.01 -2.47
C LYS A 89 4.23 -12.67 -2.92
N PHE A 90 3.94 -11.75 -1.99
CA PHE A 90 3.47 -10.40 -2.33
C PHE A 90 4.59 -9.58 -2.97
N TYR A 91 5.81 -9.67 -2.44
CA TYR A 91 6.98 -9.02 -3.01
C TYR A 91 7.27 -9.50 -4.44
N TYR A 92 7.19 -10.81 -4.71
CA TYR A 92 7.31 -11.35 -6.07
C TYR A 92 6.19 -10.89 -7.01
N LYS A 93 4.94 -10.79 -6.52
CA LYS A 93 3.85 -10.22 -7.31
C LYS A 93 4.12 -8.76 -7.65
N LEU A 94 4.61 -7.98 -6.69
CA LEU A 94 4.95 -6.57 -6.84
C LEU A 94 6.13 -6.39 -7.82
N LEU A 95 7.20 -7.19 -7.67
CA LEU A 95 8.31 -7.21 -8.63
C LEU A 95 7.82 -7.56 -10.03
N ASN A 96 7.08 -8.65 -10.21
CA ASN A 96 6.54 -9.04 -11.51
C ASN A 96 5.67 -7.92 -12.09
N PHE A 97 4.87 -7.26 -11.27
CA PHE A 97 4.05 -6.13 -11.68
C PHE A 97 4.89 -4.97 -12.24
N PHE A 98 6.01 -4.63 -11.59
CA PHE A 98 6.92 -3.59 -12.09
C PHE A 98 7.73 -4.04 -13.30
N PHE A 99 8.20 -5.29 -13.34
CA PHE A 99 8.95 -5.85 -14.48
C PHE A 99 8.13 -5.92 -15.77
N LEU A 100 6.80 -6.05 -15.68
CA LEU A 100 5.90 -5.97 -16.84
C LEU A 100 5.72 -4.54 -17.37
N ASN A 101 6.02 -3.57 -16.52
CA ASN A 101 5.74 -2.16 -16.70
C ASN A 101 7.01 -1.32 -16.96
N THR A 102 8.19 -1.93 -16.95
CA THR A 102 9.50 -1.25 -17.03
C THR A 102 9.93 -0.85 -18.43
N PHE A 103 9.27 -1.35 -19.47
CA PHE A 103 9.51 -0.92 -20.85
C PHE A 103 8.54 0.20 -21.22
N LEU A 104 8.80 1.40 -20.70
CA LEU A 104 8.19 2.60 -21.23
C LEU A 104 9.00 3.06 -22.44
N PRO A 105 8.41 3.13 -23.65
CA PRO A 105 9.08 3.75 -24.77
C PRO A 105 9.40 5.21 -24.41
N ASN A 106 10.61 5.64 -24.77
CA ASN A 106 11.12 6.99 -24.63
C ASN A 106 10.15 7.99 -25.27
N ASN A 107 9.24 8.55 -24.48
CA ASN A 107 8.57 9.78 -24.89
C ASN A 107 9.50 10.94 -24.53
N SER A 108 9.77 11.80 -25.50
CA SER A 108 10.71 12.93 -25.41
C SER A 108 10.32 14.01 -24.39
N PHE A 109 9.14 13.93 -23.78
CA PHE A 109 8.59 14.93 -22.85
C PHE A 109 9.11 14.84 -21.41
N PHE A 110 9.70 13.72 -21.01
CA PHE A 110 10.01 13.41 -19.60
C PHE A 110 11.28 13.99 -18.98
N PRO A 111 12.39 14.24 -19.71
CA PRO A 111 13.70 14.44 -19.09
C PRO A 111 13.86 15.79 -18.37
N ARG A 112 12.88 16.69 -18.49
CA ARG A 112 12.96 18.06 -17.94
C ARG A 112 12.33 18.22 -16.56
N SER A 113 11.65 17.20 -16.05
CA SER A 113 11.03 17.30 -14.73
C SER A 113 12.02 16.92 -13.61
N GLY A 114 12.26 17.83 -12.65
CA GLY A 114 13.26 17.61 -11.59
C GLY A 114 13.00 16.37 -10.72
N PHE A 115 11.74 15.91 -10.64
CA PHE A 115 11.37 14.69 -9.91
C PHE A 115 11.78 13.40 -10.63
N PHE A 116 12.09 13.45 -11.93
CA PHE A 116 12.50 12.28 -12.70
C PHE A 116 13.78 11.64 -12.13
N ASN A 117 14.72 12.49 -11.66
CA ASN A 117 15.97 12.05 -11.03
C ASN A 117 15.77 11.28 -9.72
N MET A 118 14.60 11.40 -9.09
CA MET A 118 14.31 10.67 -7.86
C MET A 118 14.18 9.17 -8.12
N PHE A 119 13.76 8.73 -9.31
CA PHE A 119 13.40 7.32 -9.59
C PHE A 119 14.11 6.71 -10.77
N PHE A 120 14.83 7.52 -11.56
CA PHE A 120 15.59 7.04 -12.70
C PHE A 120 17.07 7.29 -12.52
N PHE A 121 17.87 6.31 -12.91
CA PHE A 121 19.26 6.56 -13.23
C PHE A 121 19.33 7.17 -14.63
N LYS A 122 19.96 8.34 -14.72
CA LYS A 122 20.31 8.94 -16.01
C LYS A 122 21.44 8.10 -16.62
N GLY A 123 21.18 7.46 -17.76
CA GLY A 123 22.23 6.78 -18.50
C GLY A 123 23.33 7.75 -18.92
N SER A 124 24.56 7.26 -19.07
CA SER A 124 25.76 8.07 -19.37
C SER A 124 25.65 8.92 -20.62
N LYS A 125 24.80 8.54 -21.59
CA LYS A 125 24.55 9.29 -22.83
C LYS A 125 23.22 10.06 -22.85
N GLY A 126 22.53 10.19 -21.71
CA GLY A 126 21.28 10.95 -21.57
C GLY A 126 20.07 10.42 -22.34
N SER A 127 20.23 9.37 -23.14
CA SER A 127 19.19 8.81 -24.01
C SER A 127 18.41 7.66 -23.37
N ALA A 128 18.92 7.00 -22.33
CA ALA A 128 18.25 5.89 -21.67
C ALA A 128 18.07 6.18 -20.18
N TYR A 129 16.83 6.00 -19.70
CA TYR A 129 16.48 6.13 -18.30
C TYR A 129 16.15 4.75 -17.74
N ILE A 130 16.95 4.30 -16.77
CA ILE A 130 16.74 3.01 -16.10
C ILE A 130 15.99 3.28 -14.80
N ILE A 131 14.87 2.61 -14.59
CA ILE A 131 14.11 2.70 -13.34
C ILE A 131 14.99 2.16 -12.20
N ASN A 132 15.21 2.98 -11.18
CA ASN A 132 15.82 2.56 -9.93
C ASN A 132 14.79 1.75 -9.12
N LEU A 133 14.77 0.44 -9.37
CA LEU A 133 13.84 -0.49 -8.72
C LEU A 133 13.91 -0.41 -7.20
N ASN A 134 15.10 -0.28 -6.60
CA ASN A 134 15.25 -0.20 -5.15
C ASN A 134 14.47 1.00 -4.57
N LYS A 135 14.57 2.18 -5.19
CA LYS A 135 13.82 3.37 -4.75
C LYS A 135 12.31 3.20 -4.93
N VAL A 136 11.88 2.58 -6.03
CA VAL A 136 10.45 2.29 -6.27
C VAL A 136 9.92 1.33 -5.19
N LEU A 137 10.65 0.25 -4.93
CA LEU A 137 10.26 -0.76 -3.94
C LEU A 137 10.22 -0.20 -2.52
N LEU A 138 11.22 0.60 -2.14
CA LEU A 138 11.21 1.32 -0.86
C LEU A 138 9.99 2.23 -0.75
N ARG A 139 9.66 2.98 -1.80
CA ARG A 139 8.48 3.86 -1.78
C ARG A 139 7.16 3.09 -1.65
N TRP A 140 7.04 1.93 -2.29
CA TRP A 140 5.87 1.05 -2.15
C TRP A 140 5.80 0.39 -0.77
N LYS A 141 6.95 0.04 -0.17
CA LYS A 141 7.05 -0.43 1.22
C LYS A 141 6.53 0.64 2.19
N ASP A 142 7.01 1.88 2.04
CA ASP A 142 6.60 3.00 2.88
C ASP A 142 5.10 3.28 2.74
N PHE A 143 4.59 3.26 1.50
CA PHE A 143 3.16 3.38 1.23
C PHE A 143 2.34 2.31 1.96
N PHE A 144 2.74 1.05 1.83
CA PHE A 144 1.99 -0.04 2.43
C PHE A 144 1.99 0.05 3.96
N ASN A 145 3.14 0.40 4.56
CA ASN A 145 3.24 0.66 6.00
C ASN A 145 2.34 1.82 6.43
N LEU A 146 2.32 2.92 5.65
CA LEU A 146 1.45 4.06 5.90
C LEU A 146 -0.03 3.65 5.89
N ILE A 147 -0.49 2.98 4.83
CA ILE A 147 -1.90 2.55 4.73
C ILE A 147 -2.27 1.56 5.82
N LEU A 148 -1.39 0.61 6.13
CA LEU A 148 -1.61 -0.34 7.20
C LEU A 148 -1.81 0.39 8.54
N ASN A 149 -0.94 1.35 8.86
CA ASN A 149 -1.05 2.16 10.08
C ASN A 149 -2.32 3.00 10.09
N LEU A 150 -2.69 3.63 8.97
CA LEU A 150 -3.93 4.40 8.85
C LEU A 150 -5.13 3.53 9.23
N TYR A 151 -5.24 2.32 8.66
CA TYR A 151 -6.33 1.41 9.02
C TYR A 151 -6.22 0.84 10.43
N LEU A 152 -5.00 0.57 10.93
CA LEU A 152 -4.79 0.11 12.32
C LEU A 152 -5.28 1.13 13.34
N PHE A 153 -5.16 2.42 13.06
CA PHE A 153 -5.64 3.51 13.91
C PHE A 153 -7.05 4.01 13.53
N ASN A 154 -7.78 3.26 12.69
CA ASN A 154 -9.13 3.59 12.23
C ASN A 154 -9.24 5.00 11.58
N LEU A 155 -8.15 5.48 10.99
CA LEU A 155 -8.17 6.64 10.11
C LEU A 155 -8.74 6.13 8.79
N ASN A 156 -10.03 6.40 8.57
CA ASN A 156 -10.82 5.84 7.47
C ASN A 156 -10.75 6.76 6.23
N PRO A 157 -9.81 6.54 5.29
CA PRO A 157 -9.71 7.33 4.08
C PRO A 157 -10.92 7.12 3.17
N LEU A 158 -11.32 8.18 2.46
CA LEU A 158 -12.23 8.05 1.33
C LEU A 158 -11.44 7.84 0.04
N VAL A 159 -11.80 6.79 -0.70
CA VAL A 159 -11.15 6.36 -1.95
C VAL A 159 -11.89 6.94 -3.16
N TYR A 160 -11.12 7.49 -4.09
CA TYR A 160 -11.54 7.98 -5.40
C TYR A 160 -10.89 7.13 -6.49
N SER A 161 -11.65 6.76 -7.51
CA SER A 161 -11.14 5.99 -8.64
C SER A 161 -11.86 6.29 -9.95
N SER A 162 -11.29 5.81 -11.06
CA SER A 162 -11.93 5.89 -12.35
C SER A 162 -13.23 5.05 -12.41
N PRO A 163 -14.19 5.39 -13.30
CA PRO A 163 -15.47 4.69 -13.44
C PRO A 163 -15.38 3.17 -13.64
N PHE A 164 -14.25 2.72 -14.14
CA PHE A 164 -13.97 1.31 -14.34
C PHE A 164 -13.92 0.52 -13.01
N PHE A 165 -13.48 1.16 -11.92
CA PHE A 165 -13.34 0.56 -10.58
C PHE A 165 -14.41 1.01 -9.59
N LYS A 166 -15.59 1.34 -10.11
CA LYS A 166 -16.70 1.82 -9.28
C LYS A 166 -16.98 0.81 -8.15
N ASN A 167 -17.16 -0.47 -8.47
CA ASN A 167 -17.55 -1.49 -7.48
C ASN A 167 -16.52 -1.65 -6.36
N GLU A 168 -15.24 -1.67 -6.70
CA GLU A 168 -14.13 -1.73 -5.75
C GLU A 168 -14.09 -0.49 -4.85
N THR A 169 -14.38 0.69 -5.43
CA THR A 169 -14.41 1.96 -4.70
C THR A 169 -15.56 2.03 -3.73
N LEU A 170 -16.75 1.59 -4.17
CA LEU A 170 -17.90 1.47 -3.29
C LEU A 170 -17.59 0.51 -2.14
N ALA A 171 -17.04 -0.67 -2.43
CA ALA A 171 -16.73 -1.66 -1.42
C ALA A 171 -15.73 -1.14 -0.39
N LEU A 172 -14.65 -0.47 -0.83
CA LEU A 172 -13.67 0.14 0.07
C LEU A 172 -14.30 1.23 0.93
N ASN A 173 -15.02 2.18 0.34
CA ASN A 173 -15.56 3.30 1.10
C ASN A 173 -16.73 2.89 2.01
N TRP A 174 -17.55 1.94 1.57
CA TRP A 174 -18.64 1.39 2.37
C TRP A 174 -18.12 0.72 3.64
N ASN A 175 -17.03 -0.05 3.51
CA ASN A 175 -16.39 -0.68 4.67
C ASN A 175 -15.75 0.35 5.64
N LEU A 176 -15.43 1.55 5.15
CA LEU A 176 -14.71 2.58 5.90
C LEU A 176 -15.63 3.66 6.48
N THR A 177 -16.86 3.79 5.98
CA THR A 177 -17.77 4.86 6.42
C THR A 177 -19.12 4.31 6.84
N VAL A 178 -19.62 4.86 7.95
CA VAL A 178 -20.96 4.56 8.47
C VAL A 178 -21.96 5.56 7.88
N TRP A 179 -22.07 5.58 6.55
CA TRP A 179 -23.03 6.44 5.86
C TRP A 179 -24.32 5.70 5.57
N GLU A 180 -25.45 6.41 5.69
CA GLU A 180 -26.73 5.89 5.25
C GLU A 180 -26.75 5.60 3.74
N LEU A 181 -27.49 4.55 3.35
CA LEU A 181 -27.73 4.17 1.95
C LEU A 181 -28.16 5.35 1.06
N ARG A 182 -29.00 6.24 1.60
CA ARG A 182 -29.51 7.41 0.88
C ARG A 182 -28.40 8.42 0.58
N SER A 183 -27.52 8.70 1.54
CA SER A 183 -26.37 9.59 1.36
C SER A 183 -25.41 9.03 0.31
N TRP A 184 -25.20 7.71 0.32
CA TRP A 184 -24.38 7.03 -0.67
C TRP A 184 -24.85 7.27 -2.10
N LYS A 185 -26.16 7.20 -2.37
CA LYS A 185 -26.72 7.46 -3.71
C LYS A 185 -26.29 8.81 -4.30
N TYR A 186 -26.19 9.85 -3.47
CA TYR A 186 -25.86 11.20 -3.89
C TYR A 186 -24.37 11.52 -3.85
N CYS A 187 -23.62 10.93 -2.91
CA CYS A 187 -22.21 11.21 -2.74
C CYS A 187 -21.34 10.34 -3.65
N TYR A 188 -21.77 9.11 -3.93
CA TYR A 188 -20.99 8.15 -4.70
C TYR A 188 -20.51 8.64 -6.07
N PRO A 189 -21.34 9.35 -6.87
CA PRO A 189 -20.89 9.90 -8.14
C PRO A 189 -19.64 10.79 -8.02
N PHE A 190 -19.42 11.48 -6.90
CA PHE A 190 -18.24 12.33 -6.72
C PHE A 190 -16.95 11.52 -6.57
N PHE A 191 -17.01 10.31 -6.02
CA PHE A 191 -15.83 9.44 -5.85
C PHE A 191 -15.38 8.78 -7.15
N VAL A 192 -16.30 8.60 -8.09
CA VAL A 192 -16.10 7.78 -9.29
C VAL A 192 -16.07 8.63 -10.56
N PHE A 193 -16.83 9.72 -10.62
CA PHE A 193 -16.90 10.58 -11.79
C PHE A 193 -16.06 11.84 -11.62
N LYS A 194 -15.46 12.27 -12.73
CA LYS A 194 -14.76 13.55 -12.78
C LYS A 194 -15.74 14.68 -12.56
N THR A 195 -15.36 15.67 -11.75
CA THR A 195 -16.13 16.91 -11.65
C THR A 195 -15.90 17.73 -12.92
N ASN A 196 -16.94 17.94 -13.73
CA ASN A 196 -16.79 18.64 -15.00
C ASN A 196 -16.60 20.14 -14.81
N ASN A 197 -17.31 20.75 -13.87
CA ASN A 197 -17.32 22.21 -13.66
C ASN A 197 -17.08 22.56 -12.18
N PHE A 198 -16.46 23.72 -11.94
CA PHE A 198 -16.41 24.36 -10.62
C PHE A 198 -17.81 24.87 -10.25
N SER A 199 -18.69 23.96 -9.82
CA SER A 199 -20.09 24.27 -9.50
C SER A 199 -20.28 24.52 -8.01
N ILE A 200 -21.32 25.28 -7.65
CA ILE A 200 -21.75 25.48 -6.25
C ILE A 200 -22.04 24.13 -5.59
N LYS A 201 -22.62 23.16 -6.32
CA LYS A 201 -22.88 21.80 -5.83
C LYS A 201 -21.59 21.07 -5.45
N THR A 202 -20.55 21.19 -6.27
CA THR A 202 -19.24 20.58 -6.01
C THR A 202 -18.57 21.23 -4.80
N LYS A 203 -18.63 22.57 -4.71
CA LYS A 203 -18.12 23.30 -3.55
C LYS A 203 -18.84 22.87 -2.27
N PHE A 204 -20.17 22.88 -2.28
CA PHE A 204 -21.01 22.46 -1.17
C PHE A 204 -20.71 21.02 -0.72
N PHE A 205 -20.50 20.10 -1.66
CA PHE A 205 -20.13 18.72 -1.36
C PHE A 205 -18.79 18.65 -0.58
N TYR A 206 -17.76 19.35 -1.04
CA TYR A 206 -16.47 19.34 -0.35
C TYR A 206 -16.46 20.13 0.96
N ASP A 207 -17.17 21.26 1.02
CA ASP A 207 -17.44 22.00 2.27
C ASP A 207 -18.08 21.06 3.30
N ARG A 208 -19.07 20.26 2.87
CA ARG A 208 -19.76 19.32 3.75
C ARG A 208 -18.84 18.19 4.21
N LEU A 209 -18.02 17.62 3.33
CA LEU A 209 -17.03 16.61 3.70
C LEU A 209 -16.06 17.14 4.77
N ALA A 210 -15.56 18.37 4.61
CA ALA A 210 -14.70 19.00 5.59
C ALA A 210 -15.42 19.17 6.94
N SER A 211 -16.67 19.64 6.93
CA SER A 211 -17.46 19.82 8.16
C SER A 211 -17.75 18.50 8.89
N LEU A 212 -17.78 17.37 8.18
CA LEU A 212 -17.93 16.04 8.75
C LEU A 212 -16.62 15.45 9.29
N GLY A 213 -15.51 16.19 9.20
CA GLY A 213 -14.20 15.77 9.71
C GLY A 213 -13.42 14.86 8.76
N TYR A 214 -13.85 14.69 7.51
CA TYR A 214 -13.05 13.96 6.52
C TYR A 214 -11.81 14.78 6.13
N SER A 215 -10.64 14.27 6.50
CA SER A 215 -9.35 14.93 6.26
C SER A 215 -8.43 14.15 5.33
N LEU A 216 -8.72 12.87 5.08
CA LEU A 216 -7.84 11.94 4.38
C LEU A 216 -8.52 11.29 3.17
N PHE A 217 -7.87 11.41 2.02
CA PHE A 217 -8.38 10.88 0.76
C PHE A 217 -7.31 10.08 0.02
N ILE A 218 -7.73 8.98 -0.62
CA ILE A 218 -6.89 8.15 -1.47
C ILE A 218 -7.41 8.26 -2.91
N VAL A 219 -6.52 8.47 -3.88
CA VAL A 219 -6.89 8.66 -5.30
C VAL A 219 -6.14 7.65 -6.16
N SER A 220 -6.86 6.73 -6.80
CA SER A 220 -6.24 5.72 -7.67
C SER A 220 -5.91 6.25 -9.07
N ASP A 221 -6.61 7.28 -9.54
CA ASP A 221 -6.36 7.90 -10.85
C ASP A 221 -6.27 9.43 -10.71
N CYS A 222 -5.06 9.92 -10.44
CA CYS A 222 -4.82 11.36 -10.25
C CYS A 222 -5.06 12.17 -11.53
N LEU A 223 -4.89 11.58 -12.72
CA LEU A 223 -5.13 12.27 -13.99
C LEU A 223 -6.63 12.52 -14.18
N TYR A 224 -7.42 11.47 -14.00
CA TYR A 224 -8.86 11.54 -14.18
C TYR A 224 -9.51 12.48 -13.14
N HIS A 225 -9.03 12.44 -11.90
CA HIS A 225 -9.54 13.27 -10.81
C HIS A 225 -8.81 14.62 -10.64
N PHE A 226 -8.08 15.11 -11.64
CA PHE A 226 -7.29 16.34 -11.52
C PHE A 226 -8.10 17.55 -10.98
N LYS A 227 -9.35 17.71 -11.42
CA LYS A 227 -10.25 18.76 -10.92
C LYS A 227 -10.68 18.54 -9.46
N ASN A 228 -10.84 17.29 -9.03
CA ASN A 228 -11.12 16.96 -7.63
C ASN A 228 -9.90 17.27 -6.75
N LEU A 229 -8.68 16.99 -7.24
CA LEU A 229 -7.43 17.31 -6.52
C LEU A 229 -7.29 18.81 -6.23
N TYR A 230 -7.77 19.68 -7.13
CA TYR A 230 -7.84 21.12 -6.86
C TYR A 230 -8.70 21.42 -5.63
N PHE A 231 -9.87 20.81 -5.50
CA PHE A 231 -10.71 20.99 -4.32
C PHE A 231 -10.07 20.42 -3.07
N PHE A 232 -9.41 19.27 -3.17
CA PHE A 232 -8.69 18.70 -2.04
C PHE A 232 -7.63 19.66 -1.49
N LYS A 233 -6.86 20.29 -2.38
CA LYS A 233 -5.90 21.31 -1.98
C LYS A 233 -6.58 22.55 -1.38
N LYS A 234 -7.68 23.02 -1.98
CA LYS A 234 -8.44 24.18 -1.50
C LYS A 234 -8.99 23.97 -0.08
N PHE A 235 -9.42 22.76 0.25
CA PHE A 235 -9.99 22.39 1.54
C PHE A 235 -8.98 21.76 2.50
N PHE A 236 -7.68 21.84 2.20
CA PHE A 236 -6.59 21.31 3.02
C PHE A 236 -6.72 19.83 3.37
N PHE A 237 -7.31 19.04 2.47
CA PHE A 237 -7.37 17.60 2.63
C PHE A 237 -6.01 16.95 2.34
N TYR A 238 -5.61 16.02 3.20
CA TYR A 238 -4.42 15.19 2.96
C TYR A 238 -4.74 14.12 1.92
N THR A 239 -3.93 14.06 0.87
CA THR A 239 -4.19 13.20 -0.29
C THR A 239 -3.06 12.22 -0.52
N ILE A 240 -3.40 10.94 -0.65
CA ILE A 240 -2.51 9.87 -1.05
C ILE A 240 -2.90 9.48 -2.48
N GLY A 241 -2.01 9.64 -3.45
CA GLY A 241 -2.36 9.47 -4.86
C GLY A 241 -1.46 8.49 -5.59
N LEU A 242 -2.05 7.62 -6.42
CA LEU A 242 -1.32 6.89 -7.44
C LEU A 242 -1.05 7.84 -8.62
N VAL A 243 0.20 8.27 -8.75
CA VAL A 243 0.63 9.27 -9.73
C VAL A 243 1.48 8.57 -10.78
N SER A 244 1.07 8.68 -12.04
CA SER A 244 1.93 8.21 -13.14
C SER A 244 3.14 9.12 -13.28
N LEU A 245 4.26 8.59 -13.77
CA LEU A 245 5.47 9.39 -14.03
C LEU A 245 5.24 10.57 -14.98
N ASN A 246 4.14 10.58 -15.71
CA ASN A 246 3.73 11.60 -16.68
C ASN A 246 3.11 12.83 -16.02
N ILE A 247 2.87 12.77 -14.72
CA ILE A 247 2.11 13.74 -13.97
C ILE A 247 2.99 14.32 -12.88
N ASN A 248 2.79 15.59 -12.54
CA ASN A 248 3.48 16.23 -11.43
C ASN A 248 3.14 15.50 -10.11
N PRO A 249 4.13 14.94 -9.38
CA PRO A 249 3.89 14.26 -8.10
C PRO A 249 3.36 15.19 -7.01
N TRP A 250 3.59 16.49 -7.13
CA TRP A 250 3.13 17.50 -6.16
C TRP A 250 1.65 17.87 -6.27
N LEU A 251 0.88 17.17 -7.11
CA LEU A 251 -0.58 17.31 -7.14
C LEU A 251 -1.26 16.70 -5.91
N VAL A 252 -0.58 15.80 -5.20
CA VAL A 252 -1.06 15.14 -3.99
C VAL A 252 -0.05 15.31 -2.87
N SER A 253 -0.50 15.16 -1.62
CA SER A 253 0.35 15.29 -0.43
C SER A 253 1.36 14.15 -0.32
N TYR A 254 0.93 12.92 -0.64
CA TYR A 254 1.76 11.73 -0.65
C TYR A 254 1.64 10.99 -2.00
N PRO A 255 2.56 11.23 -2.94
CA PRO A 255 2.55 10.55 -4.23
C PRO A 255 3.12 9.13 -4.11
N ILE A 256 2.43 8.21 -4.78
CA ILE A 256 2.82 6.81 -4.98
C ILE A 256 2.98 6.64 -6.47
N LEU A 257 4.20 6.33 -6.88
CA LEU A 257 4.53 6.39 -8.28
C LEU A 257 4.18 5.09 -9.00
N ALA A 258 3.57 5.27 -10.15
CA ALA A 258 3.27 4.24 -11.11
C ALA A 258 3.98 4.54 -12.43
N SER A 259 4.43 3.51 -13.13
CA SER A 259 5.11 3.65 -14.43
C SER A 259 4.24 4.43 -15.44
N SER A 260 2.96 4.08 -15.51
CA SER A 260 1.98 4.63 -16.45
C SER A 260 0.62 4.81 -15.76
N ASN A 261 -0.29 5.53 -16.40
CA ASN A 261 -1.68 5.57 -15.94
C ASN A 261 -2.48 4.40 -16.55
N SER A 262 -2.10 3.17 -16.23
CA SER A 262 -2.77 1.96 -16.73
C SER A 262 -3.82 1.45 -15.74
N PHE A 263 -4.89 0.83 -16.25
CA PHE A 263 -5.88 0.14 -15.43
C PHE A 263 -5.26 -0.95 -14.56
N LEU A 264 -4.20 -1.61 -15.03
CA LEU A 264 -3.46 -2.60 -14.24
C LEU A 264 -2.82 -1.98 -12.98
N ASN A 265 -2.24 -0.78 -13.11
CA ASN A 265 -1.67 -0.04 -11.97
C ASN A 265 -2.76 0.34 -10.96
N GLN A 266 -3.92 0.76 -11.44
CA GLN A 266 -5.06 1.08 -10.59
C GLN A 266 -5.62 -0.18 -9.88
N ILE A 267 -5.76 -1.31 -10.58
CA ILE A 267 -6.19 -2.59 -9.98
C ILE A 267 -5.23 -3.02 -8.89
N PHE A 268 -3.94 -3.05 -9.20
CA PHE A 268 -2.91 -3.45 -8.24
C PHE A 268 -2.93 -2.57 -6.99
N PHE A 269 -3.08 -1.26 -7.19
CA PHE A 269 -3.20 -0.30 -6.11
C PHE A 269 -4.43 -0.54 -5.23
N LEU A 270 -5.61 -0.72 -5.81
CA LEU A 270 -6.85 -1.00 -5.06
C LEU A 270 -6.78 -2.36 -4.33
N GLN A 271 -6.18 -3.37 -4.95
CA GLN A 271 -5.94 -4.66 -4.31
C GLN A 271 -4.97 -4.53 -3.12
N ALA A 272 -3.93 -3.70 -3.23
CA ALA A 272 -3.01 -3.43 -2.13
C ALA A 272 -3.73 -2.75 -0.95
N LEU A 273 -4.64 -1.80 -1.23
CA LEU A 273 -5.48 -1.16 -0.20
C LEU A 273 -6.37 -2.19 0.51
N SER A 274 -7.09 -3.03 -0.25
CA SER A 274 -7.94 -4.07 0.32
C SER A 274 -7.15 -5.09 1.14
N TYR A 275 -5.95 -5.46 0.68
CA TYR A 275 -5.05 -6.34 1.43
C TYR A 275 -4.58 -5.71 2.74
N ALA A 276 -4.16 -4.44 2.72
CA ALA A 276 -3.75 -3.71 3.91
C ALA A 276 -4.89 -3.61 4.93
N GLN A 277 -6.12 -3.33 4.48
CA GLN A 277 -7.31 -3.26 5.33
C GLN A 277 -7.62 -4.61 6.01
N LYS A 278 -7.60 -5.71 5.25
CA LYS A 278 -7.81 -7.05 5.84
C LYS A 278 -6.72 -7.38 6.86
N LYS A 279 -5.48 -7.01 6.57
CA LYS A 279 -4.34 -7.26 7.45
C LYS A 279 -4.43 -6.42 8.72
N SER A 280 -4.85 -5.16 8.65
CA SER A 280 -5.03 -4.32 9.85
C SER A 280 -6.12 -4.88 10.76
N PHE A 281 -7.27 -5.29 10.23
CA PHE A 281 -8.33 -5.91 11.03
C PHE A 281 -7.87 -7.19 11.72
N PHE A 282 -7.13 -8.03 11.01
CA PHE A 282 -6.54 -9.24 11.59
C PHE A 282 -5.60 -8.90 12.77
N LEU A 283 -4.74 -7.89 12.61
CA LEU A 283 -3.82 -7.46 13.66
C LEU A 283 -4.55 -6.86 14.87
N GLN A 284 -5.56 -6.00 14.65
CA GLN A 284 -6.41 -5.46 15.69
C GLN A 284 -7.10 -6.59 16.48
N PHE A 285 -7.68 -7.57 15.78
CA PHE A 285 -8.31 -8.72 16.42
C PHE A 285 -7.33 -9.49 17.32
N HIS A 286 -6.13 -9.79 16.82
CA HIS A 286 -5.12 -10.48 17.62
C HIS A 286 -4.65 -9.67 18.82
N TYR A 287 -4.52 -8.36 18.68
CA TYR A 287 -4.19 -7.45 19.77
C TYR A 287 -5.26 -7.50 20.88
N PHE A 288 -6.54 -7.34 20.52
CA PHE A 288 -7.63 -7.41 21.49
C PHE A 288 -7.81 -8.79 22.10
N LYS A 289 -7.60 -9.86 21.33
CA LYS A 289 -7.62 -11.24 21.86
C LYS A 289 -6.54 -11.44 22.93
N LYS A 290 -5.33 -10.90 22.73
CA LYS A 290 -4.26 -10.95 23.74
C LYS A 290 -4.64 -10.20 25.02
N ILE A 291 -5.18 -8.98 24.88
CA ILE A 291 -5.65 -8.19 26.04
C ILE A 291 -6.75 -8.95 26.77
N TRP A 292 -7.72 -9.49 26.04
CA TRP A 292 -8.84 -10.21 26.63
C TRP A 292 -8.37 -11.42 27.45
N ASN A 293 -7.49 -12.24 26.87
CA ASN A 293 -6.93 -13.41 27.55
C ASN A 293 -6.17 -13.01 28.82
N TYR A 294 -5.42 -11.89 28.77
CA TYR A 294 -4.71 -11.36 29.93
C TYR A 294 -5.68 -10.92 31.04
N VAL A 295 -6.74 -10.18 30.68
CA VAL A 295 -7.76 -9.73 31.63
C VAL A 295 -8.54 -10.91 32.23
N SER A 296 -8.88 -11.93 31.43
CA SER A 296 -9.59 -13.12 31.93
C SER A 296 -8.74 -13.96 32.87
N LEU A 297 -7.44 -14.10 32.61
CA LEU A 297 -6.53 -14.82 33.49
C LEU A 297 -6.37 -14.10 34.84
N ASN A 298 -6.22 -12.78 34.83
CA ASN A 298 -6.11 -12.00 36.07
C ASN A 298 -7.41 -12.05 36.91
N LYS A 299 -8.58 -12.20 36.29
CA LYS A 299 -9.85 -12.38 37.02
C LYS A 299 -10.00 -13.77 37.65
N LEU A 300 -9.29 -14.78 37.18
CA LEU A 300 -9.31 -16.13 37.76
C LEU A 300 -8.32 -16.29 38.91
N LEU A 301 -7.31 -15.41 38.99
CA LEU A 301 -6.26 -15.44 40.01
C LEU A 301 -6.59 -14.58 41.24
N ASN A 302 -7.60 -13.71 41.15
CA ASN A 302 -8.11 -12.88 42.24
C ASN A 302 -9.45 -13.41 42.73
#